data_AF-A0A836B9F6-F1
#
_entry.id   AF-A0A836B9F6-F1
#
_cell.length_a   1.000
_cell.length_b   1.000
_cell.length_c   1.000
_cell.angle_alpha   90.00
_cell.angle_beta   90.00
_cell.angle_gamma   90.00
#
_symmetry.space_group_name_H-M   'P 1'
#
loop_
_entity.id
_entity.type
_entity.pdbx_description
1 polymer ?
#
loop_
_entity_poly.entity_id
_entity_poly.type
_entity_poly.pdbx_seq_one_letter_code
_entity_poly.pdbx_strand_id
1 'polypeptide(L)'
;MHPHALAASRPARYQLRHTCPAETVQRVHCFFPHTRPTNCSGAVASRAFSPTSVALRNRQACRAPARCHASAVPDPAAARLDGARVTQLRATELLAQLLQAPDPTGAARQHVEALTEDFFMTASTYLTLARKEGNADVAARLERALAAAWAVKQATLRPELQLLNGLVRAETDAARRQMYVSGGSDLVDTLSMNDRWFFSMLERMTNDVERQPPNPGKAQLLNRLRSIKKETEALERQAARQQDKKARDEGQQGKEDGGAK
;
A
#
# COMPACT_ATOMS: atom_id res chain seq x y z
N MET A 1 -13.68 -66.63 -18.50
CA MET A 1 -14.91 -65.84 -18.33
C MET A 1 -15.13 -65.60 -16.83
N HIS A 2 -14.72 -64.45 -16.32
CA HIS A 2 -14.92 -64.03 -14.94
C HIS A 2 -15.55 -62.64 -14.92
N PRO A 3 -16.71 -62.42 -14.27
CA PRO A 3 -17.30 -61.10 -14.16
C PRO A 3 -16.66 -60.33 -12.99
N HIS A 4 -16.05 -59.19 -13.29
CA HIS A 4 -15.64 -58.19 -12.31
C HIS A 4 -16.86 -57.38 -11.86
N ALA A 5 -17.17 -57.46 -10.56
CA ALA A 5 -18.21 -56.67 -9.92
C ALA A 5 -17.71 -55.23 -9.67
N LEU A 6 -18.43 -54.25 -10.25
CA LEU A 6 -18.24 -52.82 -10.00
C LEU A 6 -18.98 -52.44 -8.70
N ALA A 7 -18.21 -52.11 -7.65
CA ALA A 7 -18.74 -51.54 -6.42
C ALA A 7 -19.04 -50.05 -6.62
N ALA A 8 -20.33 -49.70 -6.55
CA ALA A 8 -20.81 -48.33 -6.62
C ALA A 8 -20.46 -47.55 -5.33
N SER A 9 -19.58 -46.56 -5.45
CA SER A 9 -19.26 -45.58 -4.41
C SER A 9 -20.41 -44.58 -4.26
N ARG A 10 -21.03 -44.52 -3.08
CA ARG A 10 -22.09 -43.55 -2.75
C ARG A 10 -21.46 -42.23 -2.28
N PRO A 11 -21.90 -41.06 -2.78
CA PRO A 11 -21.43 -39.78 -2.27
C PRO A 11 -22.08 -39.44 -0.91
N ALA A 12 -21.26 -38.98 0.02
CA ALA A 12 -21.68 -38.45 1.31
C ALA A 12 -22.49 -37.14 1.12
N ARG A 13 -23.77 -37.17 1.48
CA ARG A 13 -24.63 -35.98 1.63
C ARG A 13 -24.16 -35.18 2.84
N TYR A 14 -23.38 -34.13 2.62
CA TYR A 14 -23.19 -33.06 3.60
C TYR A 14 -24.46 -32.20 3.65
N GLN A 15 -25.25 -32.31 4.72
CA GLN A 15 -26.30 -31.35 5.03
C GLN A 15 -25.68 -30.13 5.73
N LEU A 16 -25.50 -29.05 4.98
CA LEU A 16 -25.23 -27.71 5.51
C LEU A 16 -26.52 -27.16 6.13
N ARG A 17 -26.63 -27.27 7.47
CA ARG A 17 -27.63 -26.52 8.23
C ARG A 17 -27.16 -25.08 8.35
N HIS A 18 -27.70 -24.20 7.51
CA HIS A 18 -27.62 -22.76 7.69
C HIS A 18 -28.65 -22.34 8.75
N THR A 19 -28.19 -22.15 9.99
CA THR A 19 -28.93 -21.38 11.00
C THR A 19 -28.44 -19.94 10.93
N CYS A 20 -29.26 -19.05 10.37
CA CYS A 20 -29.07 -17.60 10.50
C CYS A 20 -29.41 -17.18 11.95
N PRO A 21 -28.49 -16.59 12.73
CA PRO A 21 -28.87 -15.88 13.94
C PRO A 21 -29.52 -14.55 13.57
N ALA A 22 -30.66 -14.29 14.21
CA ALA A 22 -31.45 -13.08 14.06
C ALA A 22 -30.64 -11.81 14.36
N GLU A 23 -30.75 -10.87 13.42
CA GLU A 23 -30.38 -9.47 13.54
C GLU A 23 -30.94 -8.86 14.84
N THR A 24 -30.06 -8.63 15.82
CA THR A 24 -30.34 -7.68 16.89
C THR A 24 -29.83 -6.33 16.40
N VAL A 25 -30.74 -5.53 15.81
CA VAL A 25 -30.49 -4.15 15.42
C VAL A 25 -30.25 -3.34 16.69
N GLN A 26 -29.00 -3.29 17.11
CA GLN A 26 -28.54 -2.37 18.15
C GLN A 26 -28.44 -0.99 17.49
N ARG A 27 -29.50 -0.20 17.68
CA ARG A 27 -29.60 1.22 17.33
C ARG A 27 -28.44 1.96 18.04
N VAL A 28 -27.31 2.09 17.35
CA VAL A 28 -26.23 2.98 17.80
C VAL A 28 -26.75 4.40 17.60
N HIS A 29 -27.15 5.03 18.69
CA HIS A 29 -27.29 6.47 18.75
C HIS A 29 -25.92 7.07 18.45
N CYS A 30 -25.74 7.57 17.23
CA CYS A 30 -24.66 8.50 16.90
C CYS A 30 -24.87 9.77 17.72
N PHE A 31 -24.21 9.83 18.88
CA PHE A 31 -24.07 11.04 19.66
C PHE A 31 -23.10 11.96 18.91
N PHE A 32 -23.65 12.82 18.04
CA PHE A 32 -22.91 13.91 17.42
C PHE A 32 -22.69 15.00 18.47
N PRO A 33 -21.45 15.30 18.90
CA PRO A 33 -21.20 16.54 19.63
C PRO A 33 -21.44 17.72 18.68
N HIS A 34 -22.41 18.56 19.02
CA HIS A 34 -22.61 19.87 18.40
C HIS A 34 -21.32 20.70 18.51
N THR A 35 -20.55 20.79 17.43
CA THR A 35 -19.57 21.86 17.25
C THR A 35 -20.35 23.15 16.98
N ARG A 36 -20.37 24.04 17.98
CA ARG A 36 -20.89 25.41 17.85
C ARG A 36 -20.15 26.14 16.72
N PRO A 37 -20.86 26.81 15.79
CA PRO A 37 -20.21 27.74 14.88
C PRO A 37 -19.75 28.97 15.66
N THR A 38 -18.43 29.17 15.74
CA THR A 38 -17.87 30.45 16.17
C THR A 38 -18.13 31.48 15.08
N ASN A 39 -18.97 32.44 15.44
CA ASN A 39 -19.32 33.64 14.69
C ASN A 39 -18.05 34.45 14.39
N CYS A 40 -17.50 34.34 13.18
CA CYS A 40 -16.53 35.30 12.66
C CYS A 40 -17.30 36.40 11.93
N SER A 41 -17.79 37.39 12.69
CA SER A 41 -18.18 38.69 12.16
C SER A 41 -16.94 39.42 11.64
N GLY A 42 -16.54 39.11 10.41
CA GLY A 42 -15.58 39.89 9.64
C GLY A 42 -16.29 41.05 8.97
N ALA A 43 -16.04 42.26 9.47
CA ALA A 43 -16.60 43.51 8.97
C ALA A 43 -16.32 43.69 7.46
N VAL A 44 -17.38 44.01 6.73
CA VAL A 44 -17.36 44.38 5.31
C VAL A 44 -16.77 45.79 5.20
N ALA A 45 -15.50 45.89 4.80
CA ALA A 45 -14.91 47.15 4.38
C ALA A 45 -15.08 47.31 2.86
N SER A 46 -16.21 47.89 2.47
CA SER A 46 -16.46 48.40 1.12
C SER A 46 -15.41 49.44 0.76
N ARG A 47 -14.46 49.10 -0.12
CA ARG A 47 -13.63 50.09 -0.83
C ARG A 47 -14.21 50.30 -2.22
N ALA A 48 -14.94 51.39 -2.36
CA ALA A 48 -15.20 52.02 -3.65
C ALA A 48 -13.86 52.46 -4.24
N PHE A 49 -13.53 51.98 -5.44
CA PHE A 49 -12.44 52.51 -6.23
C PHE A 49 -12.99 52.98 -7.58
N SER A 50 -12.81 54.27 -7.82
CA SER A 50 -13.37 55.05 -8.91
C SER A 50 -12.77 54.68 -10.27
N PRO A 51 -13.48 54.96 -11.38
CA PRO A 51 -12.94 54.87 -12.73
C PRO A 51 -12.13 56.13 -13.04
N THR A 52 -10.84 55.98 -13.35
CA THR A 52 -10.03 57.07 -13.93
C THR A 52 -9.67 56.72 -15.36
N SER A 53 -10.48 57.22 -16.29
CA SER A 53 -10.10 57.49 -17.67
C SER A 53 -8.93 58.47 -17.68
N VAL A 54 -7.99 58.35 -18.65
CA VAL A 54 -7.43 59.44 -19.48
C VAL A 54 -6.08 59.07 -20.11
N ALA A 55 -5.95 59.49 -21.37
CA ALA A 55 -4.76 59.80 -22.16
C ALA A 55 -3.98 58.68 -22.86
N LEU A 56 -4.45 58.42 -24.10
CA LEU A 56 -3.60 58.26 -25.27
C LEU A 56 -2.55 59.39 -25.34
N ARG A 57 -1.26 59.05 -25.20
CA ARG A 57 -0.18 59.84 -25.79
C ARG A 57 0.77 58.94 -26.58
N ASN A 58 0.51 58.98 -27.87
CA ASN A 58 1.37 58.63 -28.97
C ASN A 58 2.67 59.46 -28.92
N ARG A 59 3.82 58.84 -28.67
CA ARG A 59 5.14 59.40 -28.99
C ARG A 59 6.06 58.30 -29.51
N GLN A 60 6.15 58.26 -30.83
CA GLN A 60 7.24 57.67 -31.59
C GLN A 60 8.57 58.32 -31.18
N ALA A 61 9.55 57.49 -30.82
CA ALA A 61 10.97 57.82 -30.97
C ALA A 61 11.76 56.52 -31.09
N CYS A 62 12.31 56.32 -32.29
CA CYS A 62 13.21 55.24 -32.66
C CYS A 62 14.47 55.24 -31.77
N ARG A 63 14.73 54.11 -31.11
CA ARG A 63 16.09 53.71 -30.70
C ARG A 63 16.13 52.18 -30.68
N ALA A 64 16.87 51.60 -31.61
CA ALA A 64 17.11 50.17 -31.68
C ALA A 64 17.81 49.69 -30.40
N PRO A 65 17.19 48.81 -29.60
CA PRO A 65 17.87 48.25 -28.44
C PRO A 65 18.87 47.20 -28.92
N ALA A 66 20.14 47.38 -28.56
CA ALA A 66 21.13 46.33 -28.62
C ALA A 66 20.59 45.12 -27.84
N ARG A 67 20.42 44.00 -28.54
CA ARG A 67 19.91 42.73 -27.99
C ARG A 67 20.96 42.15 -27.04
N CYS A 68 20.92 42.59 -25.79
CA CYS A 68 21.54 41.86 -24.69
C CYS A 68 20.71 40.59 -24.48
N HIS A 69 21.14 39.46 -25.05
CA HIS A 69 20.63 38.14 -24.71
C HIS A 69 21.08 37.78 -23.29
N ALA A 70 20.46 38.42 -22.29
CA ALA A 70 20.52 37.96 -20.92
C ALA A 70 19.73 36.65 -20.87
N SER A 71 20.42 35.51 -20.95
CA SER A 71 19.84 34.21 -20.65
C SER A 71 19.32 34.26 -19.22
N ALA A 72 18.03 34.54 -19.07
CA ALA A 72 17.36 34.52 -17.78
C ALA A 72 17.48 33.09 -17.25
N VAL A 73 18.30 32.90 -16.23
CA VAL A 73 18.39 31.64 -15.51
C VAL A 73 17.01 31.37 -14.92
N PRO A 74 16.33 30.27 -15.28
CA PRO A 74 15.01 29.99 -14.76
C PRO A 74 15.05 29.88 -13.24
N ASP A 75 14.09 30.49 -12.58
CA ASP A 75 13.95 30.43 -11.12
C ASP A 75 13.76 28.96 -10.69
N PRO A 76 14.62 28.40 -9.83
CA PRO A 76 14.50 27.02 -9.36
C PRO A 76 13.17 26.76 -8.64
N ALA A 77 12.51 27.78 -8.07
CA ALA A 77 11.19 27.64 -7.47
C ALA A 77 10.10 27.39 -8.53
N ALA A 78 10.14 28.14 -9.64
CA ALA A 78 9.21 27.94 -10.76
C ALA A 78 9.37 26.54 -11.38
N ALA A 79 10.61 26.10 -11.59
CA ALA A 79 10.89 24.76 -12.11
C ALA A 79 10.35 23.61 -11.23
N ARG A 80 10.37 23.78 -9.90
CA ARG A 80 9.80 22.79 -8.96
C ARG A 80 8.28 22.74 -9.03
N LEU A 81 7.61 23.88 -9.16
CA LEU A 81 6.16 23.96 -9.30
C LEU A 81 5.69 23.31 -10.61
N ASP A 82 6.41 23.56 -11.70
CA ASP A 82 6.13 22.94 -12.99
C ASP A 82 6.29 21.41 -12.92
N GLY A 83 7.35 20.92 -12.27
CA GLY A 83 7.55 19.49 -12.03
C GLY A 83 6.41 18.85 -11.24
N ALA A 84 5.99 19.46 -10.13
CA ALA A 84 4.88 18.96 -9.31
C ALA A 84 3.56 18.92 -10.10
N ARG A 85 3.28 19.95 -10.89
CA ARG A 85 2.09 20.02 -11.75
C ARG A 85 2.09 18.92 -12.80
N VAL A 86 3.23 18.67 -13.45
CA VAL A 86 3.37 17.60 -14.45
C VAL A 86 3.17 16.22 -13.81
N THR A 87 3.77 15.97 -12.65
CA THR A 87 3.61 14.69 -11.93
C THR A 87 2.14 14.45 -11.54
N GLN A 88 1.46 15.49 -11.03
CA GLN A 88 0.04 15.39 -10.70
C GLN A 88 -0.80 15.08 -11.93
N LEU A 89 -0.57 15.77 -13.06
CA LEU A 89 -1.31 15.52 -14.30
C LEU A 89 -1.13 14.07 -14.79
N ARG A 90 0.11 13.57 -14.80
CA ARG A 90 0.39 12.16 -15.17
C ARG A 90 -0.28 11.17 -14.23
N ALA A 91 -0.26 11.42 -12.93
CA ALA A 91 -0.96 10.59 -11.95
C ALA A 91 -2.47 10.57 -12.19
N THR A 92 -3.07 11.73 -12.51
CA THR A 92 -4.51 11.82 -12.82
C THR A 92 -4.88 11.14 -14.13
N GLU A 93 -4.06 11.27 -15.17
CA GLU A 93 -4.27 10.60 -16.46
C GLU A 93 -4.22 9.08 -16.31
N LEU A 94 -3.22 8.56 -15.58
CA LEU A 94 -3.11 7.13 -15.30
C LEU A 94 -4.31 6.62 -14.49
N LEU A 95 -4.77 7.38 -13.49
CA LEU A 95 -5.95 7.01 -12.72
C LEU A 95 -7.20 6.94 -13.59
N ALA A 96 -7.38 7.90 -14.50
CA ALA A 96 -8.49 7.90 -15.45
C ALA A 96 -8.44 6.68 -16.37
N GLN A 97 -7.26 6.31 -16.87
CA GLN A 97 -7.07 5.10 -17.69
C GLN A 97 -7.47 3.83 -16.92
N LEU A 98 -7.02 3.69 -15.67
CA LEU A 98 -7.37 2.54 -14.82
C LEU A 98 -8.88 2.46 -14.52
N LEU A 99 -9.57 3.59 -14.38
CA LEU A 99 -11.01 3.66 -14.13
C LEU A 99 -11.86 3.35 -15.37
N GLN A 100 -11.32 3.56 -16.57
CA GLN A 100 -11.96 3.30 -17.85
C GLN A 100 -11.67 1.88 -18.37
N ALA A 101 -10.55 1.29 -17.95
CA ALA A 101 -10.15 -0.05 -18.37
C ALA A 101 -11.17 -1.11 -17.93
N PRO A 102 -11.57 -2.04 -18.83
CA PRO A 102 -12.42 -3.17 -18.46
C PRO A 102 -11.69 -4.13 -17.50
N ASP A 103 -10.36 -4.26 -17.67
CA ASP A 103 -9.47 -4.96 -16.74
C ASP A 103 -8.44 -3.97 -16.15
N PRO A 104 -8.66 -3.46 -14.92
CA PRO A 104 -7.75 -2.53 -14.29
C PRO A 104 -6.40 -3.18 -13.94
N THR A 105 -6.34 -4.51 -13.77
CA THR A 105 -5.09 -5.21 -13.46
C THR A 105 -4.20 -5.28 -14.69
N GLY A 106 -4.76 -5.64 -15.85
CA GLY A 106 -4.06 -5.62 -17.13
C GLY A 106 -3.54 -4.23 -17.48
N ALA A 107 -4.36 -3.20 -17.32
CA ALA A 107 -3.94 -1.81 -17.53
C ALA A 107 -2.80 -1.40 -16.57
N ALA A 108 -2.90 -1.75 -15.28
CA ALA A 108 -1.83 -1.49 -14.32
C ALA A 108 -0.49 -2.19 -14.68
N ARG A 109 -0.54 -3.41 -15.23
CA ARG A 109 0.65 -4.13 -15.72
C ARG A 109 1.33 -3.45 -16.91
N GLN A 110 0.59 -2.70 -17.72
CA GLN A 110 1.18 -1.94 -18.83
C GLN A 110 1.90 -0.67 -18.34
N HIS A 111 1.61 -0.21 -17.12
CA HIS A 111 2.08 1.06 -16.58
C HIS A 111 2.80 0.93 -15.22
N VAL A 112 3.46 -0.19 -14.96
CA VAL A 112 4.11 -0.48 -13.65
C VAL A 112 5.08 0.60 -13.19
N GLU A 113 5.84 1.19 -14.12
CA GLU A 113 6.80 2.24 -13.81
C GLU A 113 6.13 3.55 -13.39
N ALA A 114 4.96 3.84 -13.95
CA ALA A 114 4.17 5.03 -13.62
C ALA A 114 3.38 4.87 -12.31
N LEU A 115 3.30 3.66 -11.74
CA LEU A 115 2.75 3.41 -10.40
C LEU A 115 3.76 3.85 -9.32
N THR A 116 3.95 5.17 -9.20
CA THR A 116 4.83 5.81 -8.21
C THR A 116 4.08 6.15 -6.92
N GLU A 117 4.82 6.58 -5.89
CA GLU A 117 4.22 7.07 -4.64
C GLU A 117 3.26 8.25 -4.88
N ASP A 118 3.65 9.20 -5.73
CA ASP A 118 2.83 10.36 -6.09
C ASP A 118 1.48 9.96 -6.71
N PHE A 119 1.47 8.88 -7.49
CA PHE A 119 0.24 8.31 -8.03
C PHE A 119 -0.68 7.81 -6.91
N PHE A 120 -0.17 7.01 -5.97
CA PHE A 120 -0.97 6.49 -4.86
C PHE A 120 -1.46 7.61 -3.92
N MET A 121 -0.62 8.62 -3.65
CA MET A 121 -1.00 9.79 -2.86
C MET A 121 -2.13 10.57 -3.53
N THR A 122 -2.01 10.85 -4.83
CA THR A 122 -3.03 11.54 -5.62
C THR A 122 -4.34 10.75 -5.66
N ALA A 123 -4.29 9.46 -5.97
CA ALA A 123 -5.47 8.61 -6.04
C ALA A 123 -6.17 8.43 -4.67
N SER A 124 -5.42 8.33 -3.57
CA SER A 124 -5.97 8.29 -2.21
C SER A 124 -6.72 9.58 -1.84
N THR A 125 -6.27 10.72 -2.35
CA THR A 125 -6.94 12.01 -2.18
C THR A 125 -8.31 11.99 -2.87
N TYR A 126 -8.37 11.53 -4.13
CA TYR A 126 -9.64 11.40 -4.85
C TYR A 126 -10.60 10.41 -4.18
N LEU A 127 -10.09 9.27 -3.68
CA LEU A 127 -10.91 8.32 -2.94
C LEU A 127 -11.51 8.94 -1.68
N THR A 128 -10.72 9.74 -0.96
CA THR A 128 -11.18 10.45 0.24
C THR A 128 -12.26 11.48 -0.11
N LEU A 129 -12.10 12.23 -1.21
CA LEU A 129 -13.09 13.18 -1.68
C LEU A 129 -14.41 12.49 -2.07
N ALA A 130 -14.34 11.42 -2.88
CA ALA A 130 -15.52 10.65 -3.28
C ALA A 130 -16.31 10.11 -2.07
N ARG A 131 -15.60 9.61 -1.04
CA ARG A 131 -16.21 9.17 0.22
C ARG A 131 -16.86 10.32 0.99
N LYS A 132 -16.22 11.49 1.06
CA LYS A 132 -16.76 12.68 1.73
C LYS A 132 -18.01 13.23 1.04
N GLU A 133 -18.08 13.14 -0.28
CA GLU A 133 -19.23 13.56 -1.08
C GLU A 133 -20.38 12.54 -1.05
N GLY A 134 -20.18 11.36 -0.44
CA GLY A 134 -21.17 10.29 -0.40
C GLY A 134 -21.34 9.57 -1.74
N ASN A 135 -20.40 9.72 -2.67
CA ASN A 135 -20.45 9.07 -3.98
C ASN A 135 -19.89 7.64 -3.89
N ALA A 136 -20.71 6.73 -3.36
CA ALA A 136 -20.32 5.34 -3.08
C ALA A 136 -19.87 4.59 -4.34
N ASP A 137 -20.51 4.81 -5.49
CA ASP A 137 -20.18 4.14 -6.74
C ASP A 137 -18.78 4.53 -7.25
N VAL A 138 -18.45 5.83 -7.19
CA VAL A 138 -17.12 6.33 -7.58
C VAL A 138 -16.06 5.84 -6.59
N ALA A 139 -16.35 5.87 -5.29
CA ALA A 139 -15.43 5.35 -4.27
C ALA A 139 -15.12 3.85 -4.50
N ALA A 140 -16.14 3.03 -4.75
CA ALA A 140 -15.97 1.60 -5.01
C ALA A 140 -15.15 1.32 -6.29
N ARG A 141 -15.35 2.13 -7.35
CA ARG A 141 -14.53 2.05 -8.58
C ARG A 141 -13.08 2.43 -8.33
N LEU A 142 -12.84 3.51 -7.59
CA LEU A 142 -11.50 3.95 -7.18
C LEU A 142 -10.78 2.90 -6.33
N GLU A 143 -11.47 2.31 -5.35
CA GLU A 143 -10.93 1.24 -4.51
C GLU A 143 -10.51 0.02 -5.34
N ARG A 144 -11.34 -0.41 -6.29
CA ARG A 144 -11.02 -1.53 -7.19
C ARG A 144 -9.79 -1.24 -8.05
N ALA A 145 -9.73 -0.05 -8.65
CA ALA A 145 -8.60 0.37 -9.47
C ALA A 145 -7.30 0.46 -8.65
N LEU A 146 -7.36 1.04 -7.45
CA LEU A 146 -6.23 1.15 -6.54
C LEU A 146 -5.76 -0.21 -6.02
N ALA A 147 -6.68 -1.12 -5.69
CA ALA A 147 -6.33 -2.47 -5.29
C ALA A 147 -5.61 -3.24 -6.40
N ALA A 148 -6.07 -3.11 -7.65
CA ALA A 148 -5.43 -3.71 -8.81
C ALA A 148 -4.02 -3.14 -9.05
N ALA A 149 -3.89 -1.81 -9.05
CA ALA A 149 -2.61 -1.12 -9.19
C ALA A 149 -1.63 -1.52 -8.07
N TRP A 150 -2.10 -1.56 -6.83
CA TRP A 150 -1.29 -1.98 -5.69
C TRP A 150 -0.81 -3.42 -5.82
N ALA A 151 -1.66 -4.36 -6.22
CA ALA A 151 -1.28 -5.75 -6.40
C ALA A 151 -0.16 -5.91 -7.45
N VAL A 152 -0.27 -5.19 -8.57
CA VAL A 152 0.77 -5.18 -9.62
C VAL A 152 2.08 -4.58 -9.09
N LYS A 153 2.02 -3.44 -8.38
CA LYS A 153 3.22 -2.82 -7.82
C LYS A 153 3.87 -3.73 -6.78
N GLN A 154 3.08 -4.33 -5.90
CA GLN A 154 3.54 -5.26 -4.87
C GLN A 154 4.30 -6.46 -5.48
N ALA A 155 3.81 -7.02 -6.59
CA ALA A 155 4.47 -8.14 -7.28
C ALA A 155 5.86 -7.80 -7.83
N THR A 156 6.17 -6.51 -8.02
CA THR A 156 7.49 -6.05 -8.48
C THR A 156 8.49 -5.82 -7.35
N LEU A 157 8.04 -5.84 -6.10
CA LEU A 157 8.92 -5.68 -4.95
C LEU A 157 9.76 -6.94 -4.72
N ARG A 158 10.87 -6.78 -4.02
CA ARG A 158 11.65 -7.92 -3.53
C ARG A 158 10.81 -8.81 -2.61
N PRO A 159 10.99 -10.15 -2.62
CA PRO A 159 10.16 -11.07 -1.83
C PRO A 159 10.18 -10.77 -0.32
N GLU A 160 11.30 -10.29 0.21
CA GLU A 160 11.41 -9.92 1.63
C GLU A 160 10.53 -8.71 1.96
N LEU A 161 10.48 -7.71 1.07
CA LEU A 161 9.58 -6.56 1.17
C LEU A 161 8.13 -6.98 1.00
N GLN A 162 7.86 -7.93 0.09
CA GLN A 162 6.51 -8.44 -0.10
C GLN A 162 5.97 -9.09 1.18
N LEU A 163 6.80 -9.94 1.80
CA LEU A 163 6.51 -10.57 3.08
C LEU A 163 6.29 -9.53 4.17
N LEU A 164 7.21 -8.59 4.35
CA LEU A 164 7.12 -7.55 5.38
C LEU A 164 5.81 -6.74 5.27
N ASN A 165 5.48 -6.28 4.06
CA ASN A 165 4.24 -5.56 3.80
C ASN A 165 3.00 -6.40 4.17
N GLY A 166 3.01 -7.69 3.87
CA GLY A 166 1.95 -8.61 4.27
C GLY A 166 1.82 -8.74 5.80
N LEU A 167 2.93 -8.95 6.49
CA LEU A 167 2.97 -9.13 7.95
C LEU A 167 2.53 -7.87 8.71
N VAL A 168 2.90 -6.68 8.24
CA VAL A 168 2.52 -5.40 8.86
C VAL A 168 1.03 -5.11 8.66
N ARG A 169 0.46 -5.50 7.50
CA ARG A 169 -0.96 -5.29 7.17
C ARG A 169 -1.89 -6.31 7.80
N ALA A 170 -1.39 -7.47 8.22
CA ALA A 170 -2.19 -8.47 8.92
C ALA A 170 -2.80 -7.87 10.21
N GLU A 171 -4.13 -7.77 10.27
CA GLU A 171 -4.83 -7.18 11.41
C GLU A 171 -4.69 -8.03 12.67
N THR A 172 -4.69 -9.36 12.49
CA THR A 172 -4.68 -10.36 13.57
C THR A 172 -3.41 -11.20 13.57
N ASP A 173 -3.04 -11.70 14.74
CA ASP A 173 -1.91 -12.61 14.91
C ASP A 173 -2.14 -13.95 14.20
N ALA A 174 -3.40 -14.42 14.13
CA ALA A 174 -3.75 -15.64 13.41
C ALA A 174 -3.51 -15.51 11.90
N ALA A 175 -3.93 -14.38 11.29
CA ALA A 175 -3.66 -14.11 9.88
C ALA A 175 -2.14 -14.05 9.60
N ARG A 176 -1.37 -13.43 10.50
CA ARG A 176 0.08 -13.36 10.38
C ARG A 176 0.75 -14.73 10.47
N ARG A 177 0.33 -15.58 11.42
CA ARG A 177 0.80 -16.97 11.54
C ARG A 177 0.46 -17.79 10.30
N GLN A 178 -0.73 -17.59 9.74
CA GLN A 178 -1.13 -18.26 8.51
C GLN A 178 -0.17 -17.95 7.36
N MET A 179 0.34 -16.71 7.26
CA MET A 179 1.33 -16.34 6.23
C MET A 179 2.64 -17.13 6.38
N TYR A 180 3.11 -17.37 7.60
CA TYR A 180 4.30 -18.19 7.84
C TYR A 180 4.05 -19.66 7.47
N VAL A 181 2.88 -20.19 7.82
CA VAL A 181 2.50 -21.57 7.49
C VAL A 181 2.35 -21.74 5.98
N SER A 182 1.70 -20.81 5.28
CA SER A 182 1.51 -20.89 3.83
C SER A 182 2.81 -20.67 3.05
N GLY A 183 3.76 -19.93 3.61
CA GLY A 183 5.05 -19.67 2.96
C GLY A 183 6.03 -20.84 3.00
N GLY A 184 5.87 -21.79 3.94
CA GLY A 184 6.65 -23.02 3.98
C GLY A 184 8.17 -22.80 3.99
N SER A 185 8.90 -23.59 3.18
CA SER A 185 10.35 -23.49 3.00
C SER A 185 10.78 -22.19 2.34
N ASP A 186 10.03 -21.73 1.34
CA ASP A 186 10.37 -20.54 0.54
C ASP A 186 10.46 -19.28 1.42
N LEU A 187 9.67 -19.24 2.49
CA LEU A 187 9.73 -18.19 3.50
C LEU A 187 11.04 -18.21 4.27
N VAL A 188 11.50 -19.38 4.71
CA VAL A 188 12.78 -19.52 5.42
C VAL A 188 13.94 -19.13 4.50
N ASP A 189 13.88 -19.55 3.25
CA ASP A 189 14.87 -19.17 2.23
C ASP A 189 14.89 -17.65 2.04
N THR A 190 13.71 -17.03 1.88
CA THR A 190 13.56 -15.57 1.78
C THR A 190 14.14 -14.84 2.99
N LEU A 191 13.98 -15.38 4.20
CA LEU A 191 14.54 -14.80 5.42
C LEU A 191 16.07 -14.95 5.52
N SER A 192 16.62 -16.03 4.96
CA SER A 192 18.05 -16.35 5.02
C SER A 192 18.89 -15.75 3.88
N MET A 193 18.28 -15.48 2.71
CA MET A 193 18.97 -15.12 1.47
C MET A 193 19.73 -13.78 1.49
N ASN A 194 19.46 -12.89 2.45
CA ASN A 194 20.02 -11.53 2.44
C ASN A 194 20.46 -11.09 3.84
N ASP A 195 21.56 -11.63 4.35
CA ASP A 195 22.40 -11.08 5.44
C ASP A 195 21.66 -10.24 6.51
N ARG A 196 20.57 -10.79 7.07
CA ARG A 196 19.75 -10.11 8.09
C ARG A 196 19.09 -8.79 7.65
N TRP A 197 19.00 -8.50 6.36
CA TRP A 197 18.34 -7.32 5.80
C TRP A 197 16.91 -7.16 6.33
N PHE A 198 16.16 -8.26 6.41
CA PHE A 198 14.78 -8.23 6.93
C PHE A 198 14.73 -7.72 8.38
N PHE A 199 15.65 -8.22 9.22
CA PHE A 199 15.73 -7.82 10.63
C PHE A 199 16.23 -6.39 10.79
N SER A 200 17.22 -5.96 10.01
CA SER A 200 17.74 -4.58 10.06
C SER A 200 16.69 -3.57 9.62
N MET A 201 15.87 -3.90 8.61
CA MET A 201 14.74 -3.08 8.20
C MET A 201 13.67 -2.99 9.30
N LEU A 202 13.29 -4.12 9.92
CA LEU A 202 12.34 -4.12 11.04
C LEU A 202 12.84 -3.30 12.24
N GLU A 203 14.13 -3.40 12.56
CA GLU A 203 14.74 -2.62 13.63
C GLU A 203 14.73 -1.12 13.32
N ARG A 204 15.10 -0.73 12.09
CA ARG A 204 15.01 0.66 11.63
C ARG A 204 13.59 1.19 11.74
N MET A 205 12.59 0.46 11.23
CA MET A 205 11.18 0.85 11.33
C MET A 205 10.72 0.99 12.79
N THR A 206 11.14 0.08 13.66
CA THR A 206 10.82 0.14 15.09
C THR A 206 11.40 1.41 15.72
N ASN A 207 12.69 1.69 15.46
CA ASN A 207 13.38 2.88 15.95
C ASN A 207 12.75 4.18 15.42
N ASP A 208 12.36 4.20 14.14
CA ASP A 208 11.70 5.35 13.52
C ASP A 208 10.34 5.63 14.17
N VAL A 209 9.53 4.59 14.42
CA VAL A 209 8.24 4.72 15.11
C VAL A 209 8.42 5.12 16.58
N GLU A 210 9.45 4.62 17.26
CA GLU A 210 9.77 5.00 18.65
C GLU A 210 10.10 6.50 18.79
N ARG A 211 10.76 7.09 17.79
CA ARG A 211 11.12 8.51 17.75
C ARG A 211 9.97 9.44 17.41
N GLN A 212 8.88 8.93 16.84
CA GLN A 212 7.71 9.76 16.51
C GLN A 212 7.03 10.30 17.77
N PRO A 213 6.43 11.50 17.72
CA PRO A 213 5.57 12.00 18.79
C PRO A 213 4.45 11.02 19.15
N PRO A 214 3.92 11.05 20.38
CA PRO A 214 2.81 10.19 20.79
C PRO A 214 1.61 10.32 19.85
N ASN A 215 1.16 9.20 19.29
CA ASN A 215 -0.02 9.12 18.43
C ASN A 215 -0.88 7.91 18.83
N PRO A 216 -2.20 7.91 18.58
CA PRO A 216 -3.10 6.87 19.07
C PRO A 216 -2.81 5.46 18.49
N GLY A 217 -2.09 5.35 17.38
CA GLY A 217 -1.70 4.08 16.75
C GLY A 217 -0.30 3.58 17.11
N LYS A 218 0.54 4.40 17.76
CA LYS A 218 1.97 4.14 17.94
C LYS A 218 2.22 2.86 18.74
N ALA A 219 1.56 2.72 19.89
CA ALA A 219 1.74 1.57 20.76
C ALA A 219 1.35 0.26 20.07
N GLN A 220 0.23 0.27 19.33
CA GLN A 220 -0.24 -0.89 18.57
C GLN A 220 0.76 -1.28 17.48
N LEU A 221 1.28 -0.30 16.73
CA LEU A 221 2.27 -0.54 15.68
C LEU A 221 3.58 -1.09 16.25
N LEU A 222 4.10 -0.50 17.33
CA LEU A 222 5.32 -1.00 17.99
C LEU A 222 5.17 -2.43 18.50
N ASN A 223 4.03 -2.73 19.14
CA ASN A 223 3.73 -4.09 19.58
C ASN A 223 3.71 -5.05 18.39
N ARG A 224 3.09 -4.65 17.27
CA ARG A 224 3.06 -5.46 16.04
C ARG A 224 4.45 -5.72 15.48
N LEU A 225 5.28 -4.68 15.33
CA LEU A 225 6.65 -4.81 14.80
C LEU A 225 7.52 -5.71 15.68
N ARG A 226 7.42 -5.57 17.01
CA ARG A 226 8.14 -6.41 17.97
C ARG A 226 7.66 -7.87 17.93
N SER A 227 6.35 -8.10 17.81
CA SER A 227 5.79 -9.44 17.64
C SER A 227 6.25 -10.10 16.35
N ILE A 228 6.25 -9.37 15.22
CA ILE A 228 6.79 -9.85 13.95
C ILE A 228 8.24 -10.29 14.14
N LYS A 229 9.11 -9.41 14.68
CA LYS A 229 10.52 -9.73 14.93
C LYS A 229 10.69 -11.01 15.75
N LYS A 230 9.98 -11.12 16.88
CA LYS A 230 10.07 -12.29 17.76
C LYS A 230 9.61 -13.59 17.08
N GLU A 231 8.52 -13.53 16.30
CA GLU A 231 8.00 -14.68 15.58
C GLU A 231 8.94 -15.13 14.46
N THR A 232 9.51 -14.19 13.70
CA THR A 232 10.50 -14.49 12.65
C THR A 232 11.77 -15.11 13.23
N GLU A 233 12.30 -14.57 14.33
CA GLU A 233 13.47 -15.16 15.02
C GLU A 233 13.18 -16.58 15.52
N ALA A 234 11.96 -16.83 16.01
CA ALA A 234 11.57 -18.17 16.45
C ALA A 234 11.53 -19.16 15.28
N LEU A 235 11.02 -18.75 14.12
CA LEU A 235 10.97 -19.57 12.91
C LEU A 235 12.37 -19.89 12.39
N GLU A 236 13.27 -18.91 12.33
CA GLU A 236 14.65 -19.13 11.90
C GLU A 236 15.37 -20.13 12.81
N ARG A 237 15.21 -20.02 14.14
CA ARG A 237 15.75 -20.99 15.11
C ARG A 237 15.14 -22.37 14.94
N GLN A 238 13.86 -22.47 14.60
CA GLN A 238 13.20 -23.75 14.34
C GLN A 238 13.75 -24.40 13.05
N ALA A 239 13.92 -23.61 11.99
CA ALA A 239 14.49 -24.08 10.73
C ALA A 239 15.94 -24.56 10.91
N ALA A 240 16.77 -23.81 11.62
CA ALA A 240 18.15 -24.21 11.92
C ALA A 240 18.21 -25.56 12.66
N ARG A 241 17.35 -25.75 13.67
CA ARG A 241 17.25 -27.04 14.40
C ARG A 241 16.81 -28.19 13.51
N GLN A 242 15.91 -27.95 12.56
CA GLN A 242 15.44 -28.96 11.61
C GLN A 242 16.56 -29.35 10.63
N GLN A 243 17.33 -28.37 10.15
CA GLN A 243 18.50 -28.60 9.29
C GLN A 243 19.58 -29.40 10.03
N ASP A 244 19.91 -29.02 11.27
CA ASP A 244 20.89 -29.73 12.10
C ASP A 244 20.46 -31.19 12.35
N LYS A 245 19.17 -31.41 12.62
CA LYS A 245 18.64 -32.77 12.81
C LYS A 245 18.76 -33.59 11.53
N LYS A 246 18.35 -33.05 10.39
CA LYS A 246 18.45 -33.71 9.09
C LYS A 246 19.91 -34.09 8.74
N ALA A 247 20.85 -33.18 8.97
CA ALA A 247 22.28 -33.44 8.73
C ALA A 247 22.84 -34.56 9.63
N ARG A 248 22.36 -34.68 10.87
CA ARG A 248 22.74 -35.77 11.78
C ARG A 248 22.18 -37.12 11.33
N ASP A 249 20.93 -37.15 10.87
CA ASP A 249 20.27 -38.38 10.41
C ASP A 249 20.93 -38.88 9.12
N GLU A 250 21.27 -38.01 8.16
CA GLU A 250 21.99 -38.36 6.93
C GLU A 250 23.43 -38.86 7.19
N GLY A 251 24.12 -38.28 8.17
CA GLY A 251 25.48 -38.69 8.55
C GLY A 251 25.57 -40.06 9.23
N GLN A 252 24.48 -40.55 9.84
CA GLN A 252 24.44 -41.89 10.44
C GLN A 252 24.22 -42.98 9.38
N GLN A 253 23.36 -42.72 8.40
CA GLN A 253 23.03 -43.69 7.35
C GLN A 253 24.23 -44.02 6.45
N GLY A 254 25.10 -43.04 6.17
CA GLY A 254 26.32 -43.27 5.37
C GLY A 254 27.40 -44.13 6.04
N LYS A 255 27.33 -44.38 7.36
CA LYS A 255 28.30 -45.24 8.05
C LYS A 255 27.94 -46.72 8.04
N GLU A 256 26.67 -47.07 7.90
CA GLU A 256 26.22 -48.47 7.91
C GLU A 256 26.50 -49.18 6.58
N ASP A 257 26.42 -48.47 5.44
CA ASP A 257 26.66 -49.06 4.11
C ASP A 257 28.15 -49.27 3.76
N GLY A 258 29.08 -48.70 4.53
CA GLY A 258 30.53 -48.81 4.30
C GLY A 258 31.22 -50.01 4.98
N GLY A 259 30.50 -50.76 5.82
CA GLY A 259 31.07 -51.80 6.70
C GLY A 259 31.02 -53.24 6.16
N ALA A 260 30.48 -53.47 4.97
CA ALA A 260 30.41 -54.79 4.35
C ALA A 260 31.49 -54.96 3.26
N LYS A 261 32.73 -55.18 3.67
CA LYS A 261 33.82 -55.68 2.81
C LYS A 261 34.65 -56.72 3.53
#